data_AF-A0A819MIR8-F1
#
_entry.id   AF-A0A819MIR8-F1
#
_cell.length_a   1.000
_cell.length_b   1.000
_cell.length_c   1.000
_cell.angle_alpha   90.00
_cell.angle_beta   90.00
_cell.angle_gamma   90.00
#
_symmetry.space_group_name_H-M   'P 1'
#
loop_
_entity.id
_entity.type
_entity.pdbx_description
1 polymer ?
#
loop_
_entity_poly.entity_id
_entity_poly.type
_entity_poly.pdbx_seq_one_letter_code
_entity_poly.pdbx_strand_id
1 'polypeptide(L)'
;MAKLYEKLQLLTSYEDWPKDIITEQKLNESHYLIRGKDRGRPAWHYILVPISKHADLKALPSGSDIDVTNFGSIIKYRNNRNEIKHVSGWGTYPPKIMENWIQTHYSLAALDESINLAYTNDDIRLCIMQRAIPQQKIGVSLLYFAPKQFHYVKLTADLPSSLARRAGLKNYDRIIFLNGLNIENDTHNKFYSRFDTTRHLPIQMLVCSPATYTYYKTNKKQFHINLPTIQHLTPVFATSSNKHIYNYHL
;
A
#
# COMPACT_ATOMS: atom_id res chain seq x y z
N MET A 1 -25.49 39.19 1.15
CA MET A 1 -24.95 39.51 -0.19
C MET A 1 -23.52 39.02 -0.26
N ALA A 2 -23.25 38.04 -1.13
CA ALA A 2 -22.08 37.17 -1.09
C ALA A 2 -20.76 37.92 -1.33
N LYS A 3 -19.73 37.60 -0.53
CA LYS A 3 -18.34 37.99 -0.79
C LYS A 3 -17.74 36.95 -1.74
N LEU A 4 -17.44 37.39 -2.96
CA LEU A 4 -16.61 36.66 -3.90
C LEU A 4 -15.19 36.60 -3.31
N TYR A 5 -14.86 35.52 -2.61
CA TYR A 5 -13.45 35.18 -2.40
C TYR A 5 -12.87 35.02 -3.81
N GLU A 6 -11.83 35.81 -4.08
CA GLU A 6 -11.10 35.83 -5.34
C GLU A 6 -10.99 34.43 -5.92
N LYS A 7 -11.33 34.32 -7.21
CA LYS A 7 -10.92 33.28 -8.17
C LYS A 7 -10.10 32.22 -7.45
N LEU A 8 -10.61 31.01 -7.25
CA LEU A 8 -10.32 29.94 -8.21
C LEU A 8 -9.14 30.36 -9.11
N GLN A 9 -7.94 30.48 -8.52
CA GLN A 9 -6.73 30.17 -9.25
C GLN A 9 -6.97 28.71 -9.62
N LEU A 10 -7.66 28.51 -10.76
CA LEU A 10 -7.24 27.56 -11.75
C LEU A 10 -5.75 27.38 -11.50
N LEU A 11 -5.38 26.24 -10.92
CA LEU A 11 -4.01 25.78 -10.94
C LEU A 11 -3.64 25.76 -12.42
N THR A 12 -3.14 26.91 -12.87
CA THR A 12 -2.19 27.18 -13.93
C THR A 12 -2.16 26.09 -15.00
N SER A 13 -3.16 26.15 -15.89
CA SER A 13 -3.27 25.41 -17.15
C SER A 13 -3.02 23.89 -17.06
N TYR A 14 -3.31 23.18 -18.14
CA TYR A 14 -2.92 21.77 -18.25
C TYR A 14 -1.38 21.58 -18.32
N GLU A 15 -0.58 22.62 -18.06
CA GLU A 15 0.84 22.70 -18.40
C GLU A 15 1.80 22.65 -17.20
N ASP A 16 1.32 22.68 -15.96
CA ASP A 16 2.19 22.67 -14.76
C ASP A 16 2.16 21.33 -13.99
N TRP A 17 1.68 20.28 -14.65
CA TRP A 17 1.46 18.97 -14.06
C TRP A 17 2.76 18.23 -13.81
N PRO A 18 2.83 17.40 -12.74
CA PRO A 18 3.97 16.54 -12.52
C PRO A 18 4.10 15.53 -13.65
N LYS A 19 5.19 15.66 -14.40
CA LYS A 19 5.57 14.79 -15.51
C LYS A 19 6.31 13.57 -14.98
N ASP A 20 7.41 13.82 -14.28
CA ASP A 20 8.30 12.77 -13.77
C ASP A 20 8.68 13.06 -12.32
N ILE A 21 8.92 11.99 -11.58
CA ILE A 21 9.42 12.08 -10.22
C ILE A 21 10.94 12.10 -10.20
N ILE A 22 11.51 13.03 -9.45
CA ILE A 22 12.96 13.29 -9.48
C ILE A 22 13.64 12.77 -8.22
N THR A 23 12.96 12.83 -7.07
CA THR A 23 13.53 12.27 -5.84
C THR A 23 13.40 10.75 -5.86
N GLU A 24 14.50 10.02 -5.89
CA GLU A 24 14.46 8.57 -5.76
C GLU A 24 14.22 8.17 -4.30
N GLN A 25 13.26 7.27 -4.06
CA GLN A 25 13.02 6.72 -2.72
C GLN A 25 14.01 5.59 -2.43
N LYS A 26 14.78 5.71 -1.35
CA LYS A 26 15.64 4.62 -0.88
C LYS A 26 14.82 3.52 -0.22
N LEU A 27 15.40 2.31 -0.15
CA LEU A 27 14.74 1.14 0.43
C LEU A 27 14.30 1.37 1.89
N ASN A 28 15.01 2.20 2.64
CA ASN A 28 14.75 2.50 4.04
C ASN A 28 14.02 3.84 4.26
N GLU A 29 13.33 4.38 3.25
CA GLU A 29 12.59 5.63 3.33
C GLU A 29 11.10 5.40 3.08
N SER A 30 10.25 6.22 3.68
CA SER A 30 8.79 6.25 3.44
C SER A 30 8.32 7.68 3.25
N HIS A 31 7.35 7.89 2.37
CA HIS A 31 6.76 9.22 2.20
C HIS A 31 5.77 9.54 3.34
N TYR A 32 5.77 10.79 3.77
CA TYR A 32 4.85 11.34 4.76
C TYR A 32 4.23 12.63 4.21
N LEU A 33 2.94 12.83 4.51
CA LEU A 33 2.28 14.12 4.33
C LEU A 33 2.35 14.90 5.64
N ILE A 34 3.10 15.99 5.66
CA ILE A 34 3.15 16.93 6.79
C ILE A 34 2.24 18.11 6.47
N ARG A 35 1.41 18.50 7.45
CA ARG A 35 0.52 19.65 7.39
C ARG A 35 0.87 20.61 8.51
N GLY A 36 0.91 21.90 8.21
CA GLY A 36 1.28 22.90 9.19
C GLY A 36 1.00 24.32 8.70
N LYS A 37 1.80 25.27 9.19
CA LYS A 37 1.75 26.67 8.75
C LYS A 37 3.15 27.12 8.33
N ASP A 38 3.28 27.55 7.09
CA ASP A 38 4.47 28.28 6.64
C ASP A 38 4.16 29.78 6.67
N ARG A 39 4.95 30.54 7.44
CA ARG A 39 4.75 32.00 7.60
C ARG A 39 3.31 32.35 8.02
N GLY A 40 2.74 31.56 8.92
CA GLY A 40 1.38 31.74 9.45
C GLY A 40 0.26 31.29 8.50
N ARG A 41 0.57 30.82 7.29
CA ARG A 41 -0.44 30.34 6.32
C ARG A 41 -0.42 28.81 6.23
N PRO A 42 -1.60 28.16 6.15
CA PRO A 42 -1.66 26.70 5.99
C PRO A 42 -0.82 26.23 4.80
N ALA A 43 0.00 25.21 5.03
CA ALA A 43 0.83 24.61 4.02
C ALA A 43 0.93 23.09 4.22
N TRP A 44 1.27 22.40 3.15
CA TRP A 44 1.47 20.95 3.13
C TRP A 44 2.75 20.59 2.38
N HIS A 45 3.41 19.53 2.83
CA HIS A 45 4.67 19.03 2.27
C HIS A 45 4.66 17.50 2.23
N TYR A 46 4.96 16.91 1.08
CA TYR A 46 5.30 15.49 0.99
C TYR A 46 6.81 15.31 1.13
N ILE A 47 7.22 14.51 2.12
CA ILE A 47 8.64 14.27 2.40
C ILE A 47 8.95 12.78 2.43
N LEU A 48 10.16 12.38 2.04
CA LEU A 48 10.71 11.05 2.25
C LEU A 48 11.49 11.02 3.56
N VAL A 49 11.08 10.15 4.47
CA VAL A 49 11.60 10.03 5.84
C VAL A 49 12.29 8.67 6.00
N PRO A 50 13.58 8.62 6.36
CA PRO A 50 14.25 7.38 6.73
C PRO A 50 13.56 6.70 7.91
N ILE A 51 13.47 5.37 7.90
CA ILE A 51 12.82 4.55 8.96
C ILE A 51 13.36 4.89 10.35
N SER A 52 14.67 5.17 10.47
CA SER A 52 15.29 5.54 11.75
C SER A 52 14.70 6.81 12.38
N LYS A 53 14.00 7.66 11.61
CA LYS A 53 13.41 8.91 12.08
C LYS A 53 11.87 8.86 12.20
N HIS A 54 11.24 7.71 11.92
CA HIS A 54 9.78 7.57 11.98
C HIS A 54 9.24 7.73 13.39
N ALA A 55 9.90 7.09 14.37
CA ALA A 55 9.51 7.19 15.78
C ALA A 55 9.58 8.64 16.26
N ASP A 56 10.67 9.34 15.94
CA ASP A 56 10.86 10.74 16.30
C ASP A 56 9.79 11.63 15.67
N LEU A 57 9.50 11.45 14.38
CA LEU A 57 8.47 12.23 13.68
C LEU A 57 7.08 12.01 14.27
N LYS A 58 6.75 10.77 14.64
CA LYS A 58 5.44 10.40 15.22
C LYS A 58 5.27 10.82 16.67
N ALA A 59 6.37 10.94 17.42
CA ALA A 59 6.36 11.38 18.80
C ALA A 59 6.12 12.89 18.93
N LEU A 60 6.21 13.65 17.84
CA LEU A 60 5.98 15.09 17.86
C LEU A 60 4.55 15.43 18.27
N PRO A 61 4.37 16.31 19.27
CA PRO A 61 3.06 16.84 19.60
C PRO A 61 2.41 17.55 18.42
N SER A 62 1.08 17.45 18.33
CA SER A 62 0.31 18.21 17.35
C SER A 62 0.50 19.71 17.60
N GLY A 63 0.90 20.44 16.55
CA GLY A 63 1.14 21.89 16.62
C GLY A 63 2.58 22.29 16.97
N SER A 64 3.51 21.35 17.11
CA SER A 64 4.94 21.67 17.20
C SER A 64 5.44 22.40 15.96
N ASP A 65 6.37 23.34 16.15
CA ASP A 65 7.15 23.91 15.05
C ASP A 65 8.10 22.84 14.51
N ILE A 66 8.01 22.58 13.21
CA ILE A 66 8.74 21.50 12.56
C ILE A 66 9.46 22.07 11.34
N ASP A 67 10.78 21.89 11.32
CA ASP A 67 11.53 21.93 10.07
C ASP A 67 11.51 20.52 9.45
N VAL A 68 10.78 20.37 8.35
CA VAL A 68 10.60 19.09 7.66
C VAL A 68 11.93 18.48 7.19
N THR A 69 12.96 19.32 6.98
CA THR A 69 14.29 18.89 6.55
C THR A 69 15.07 18.16 7.66
N ASN A 70 14.68 18.34 8.93
CA ASN A 70 15.26 17.59 10.04
C ASN A 70 14.88 16.11 10.00
N PHE A 71 13.74 15.77 9.39
CA PHE A 71 13.22 14.40 9.33
C PHE A 71 13.49 13.73 8.00
N GLY A 72 13.45 14.47 6.91
CA GLY A 72 13.49 13.88 5.58
C GLY A 72 13.80 14.88 4.49
N SER A 73 13.64 14.43 3.25
CA SER A 73 13.79 15.27 2.07
C SER A 73 12.44 15.54 1.44
N ILE A 74 12.17 16.79 1.09
CA ILE A 74 10.95 17.14 0.34
C ILE A 74 11.01 16.47 -1.02
N ILE A 75 9.94 15.79 -1.39
CA ILE A 75 9.80 15.14 -2.68
C ILE A 75 9.82 16.20 -3.79
N LYS A 76 10.55 15.92 -4.86
CA LYS A 76 10.66 16.76 -6.04
C LYS A 76 10.10 16.06 -7.26
N TYR A 77 9.45 16.85 -8.10
CA TYR A 77 8.96 16.43 -9.40
C TYR A 77 9.42 17.40 -10.47
N ARG A 78 9.44 16.94 -11.71
CA ARG A 78 9.61 17.76 -12.90
C ARG A 78 8.25 17.99 -13.52
N ASN A 79 7.88 19.24 -13.78
CA ASN A 79 6.61 19.56 -14.46
C ASN A 79 6.72 19.41 -15.98
N ASN A 80 5.62 19.63 -16.72
CA ASN A 80 5.64 19.59 -18.19
C ASN A 80 6.51 20.69 -18.84
N ARG A 81 6.88 21.73 -18.09
CA ARG A 81 7.81 22.79 -18.50
C ARG A 81 9.28 22.46 -18.17
N ASN A 82 9.56 21.23 -17.76
CA ASN A 82 10.87 20.76 -17.29
C ASN A 82 11.43 21.48 -16.06
N GLU A 83 10.60 22.23 -15.33
CA GLU A 83 11.01 22.87 -14.08
C GLU A 83 10.93 21.87 -12.92
N ILE A 84 11.90 21.94 -12.01
CA ILE A 84 11.90 21.15 -10.79
C ILE A 84 11.06 21.87 -9.74
N LYS A 85 10.03 21.19 -9.24
CA LYS A 85 9.12 21.68 -8.20
C LYS A 85 9.16 20.74 -7.01
N HIS A 86 8.80 21.28 -5.86
CA HIS A 86 8.56 20.48 -4.66
C HIS A 86 7.12 20.01 -4.64
N VAL A 87 6.87 18.81 -4.12
CA VAL A 87 5.52 18.30 -3.84
C VAL A 87 5.06 18.92 -2.52
N SER A 88 4.84 20.23 -2.59
CA SER A 88 4.42 21.09 -1.49
C SER A 88 3.50 22.17 -2.01
N GLY A 89 2.70 22.78 -1.14
CA GLY A 89 1.88 23.91 -1.53
C GLY A 89 1.12 24.55 -0.39
N TRP A 90 0.39 25.60 -0.75
CA TRP A 90 -0.48 26.32 0.17
C TRP A 90 -1.83 25.63 0.35
N GLY A 91 -2.47 25.88 1.49
CA GLY A 91 -3.77 25.32 1.87
C GLY A 91 -3.65 24.18 2.87
N THR A 92 -4.81 23.64 3.25
CA THR A 92 -4.89 22.58 4.29
C THR A 92 -4.57 21.20 3.75
N TYR A 93 -4.82 20.96 2.46
CA TYR A 93 -4.70 19.65 1.83
C TYR A 93 -4.08 19.77 0.43
N PRO A 94 -3.30 18.76 0.01
CA PRO A 94 -2.86 18.67 -1.38
C PRO A 94 -4.05 18.48 -2.32
N PRO A 95 -3.98 18.98 -3.57
CA PRO A 95 -4.94 18.62 -4.60
C PRO A 95 -5.05 17.11 -4.76
N LYS A 96 -6.28 16.59 -4.95
CA LYS A 96 -6.53 15.13 -4.98
C LYS A 96 -5.69 14.39 -6.01
N ILE A 97 -5.45 15.02 -7.14
CA ILE A 97 -4.61 14.46 -8.19
C ILE A 97 -3.13 14.34 -7.80
N MET A 98 -2.61 15.27 -7.00
CA MET A 98 -1.27 15.18 -6.43
C MET A 98 -1.19 14.02 -5.44
N GLU A 99 -2.23 13.87 -4.61
CA GLU A 99 -2.35 12.72 -3.69
C GLU A 99 -2.34 11.40 -4.45
N ASN A 100 -3.15 11.26 -5.50
CA ASN A 100 -3.18 10.07 -6.35
C ASN A 100 -1.83 9.83 -7.05
N TRP A 101 -1.17 10.90 -7.53
CA TRP A 101 0.12 10.82 -8.20
C TRP A 101 1.22 10.33 -7.25
N ILE A 102 1.30 10.89 -6.04
CA ILE A 102 2.22 10.43 -4.99
C ILE A 102 1.91 9.00 -4.57
N GLN A 103 0.64 8.66 -4.41
CA GLN A 103 0.24 7.28 -4.15
C GLN A 103 0.64 6.33 -5.29
N THR A 104 0.69 6.79 -6.54
CA THR A 104 1.13 5.94 -7.66
C THR A 104 2.64 5.74 -7.68
N HIS A 105 3.42 6.76 -7.30
CA HIS A 105 4.89 6.74 -7.42
C HIS A 105 5.61 6.28 -6.15
N TYR A 106 5.07 6.62 -4.97
CA TYR A 106 5.66 6.32 -3.68
C TYR A 106 4.75 5.54 -2.73
N SER A 107 3.63 4.94 -3.17
CA SER A 107 2.98 3.88 -2.38
C SER A 107 3.84 2.62 -2.26
N LEU A 108 5.04 2.80 -1.74
CA LEU A 108 5.78 1.85 -0.93
C LEU A 108 5.75 2.25 0.55
N ALA A 109 5.37 3.48 0.93
CA ALA A 109 5.22 3.85 2.34
C ALA A 109 4.05 3.11 3.05
N ALA A 110 3.14 2.50 2.29
CA ALA A 110 2.06 1.67 2.85
C ALA A 110 2.44 0.18 3.00
N LEU A 111 3.71 -0.18 2.85
CA LEU A 111 4.21 -1.54 3.06
C LEU A 111 5.00 -1.71 4.35
N ASP A 112 5.21 -0.68 5.18
CA ASP A 112 6.33 -0.80 6.13
C ASP A 112 6.23 -0.12 7.50
N GLU A 113 5.04 -0.18 8.12
CA GLU A 113 4.93 0.13 9.56
C GLU A 113 4.15 -0.93 10.35
N SER A 114 3.96 -2.13 9.78
CA SER A 114 3.39 -3.27 10.50
C SER A 114 4.00 -4.62 10.09
N ILE A 115 5.12 -4.61 9.37
CA ILE A 115 5.71 -5.79 8.72
C ILE A 115 7.12 -5.95 9.27
N ASN A 116 7.53 -7.19 9.56
CA ASN A 116 8.90 -7.54 9.91
C ASN A 116 9.90 -6.83 8.98
N LEU A 117 10.56 -5.78 9.48
CA LEU A 117 11.52 -4.95 8.76
C LEU A 117 12.89 -5.62 8.61
N ALA A 118 13.21 -6.52 9.54
CA ALA A 118 14.39 -7.35 9.50
C ALA A 118 13.98 -8.76 9.08
N TYR A 119 14.60 -9.26 8.01
CA TYR A 119 14.54 -10.69 7.75
C TYR A 119 15.22 -11.43 8.90
N THR A 120 14.43 -12.10 9.73
CA THR A 120 14.93 -12.99 10.80
C THR A 120 14.86 -14.45 10.39
N ASN A 121 13.82 -14.81 9.64
CA ASN A 121 13.57 -16.16 9.13
C ASN A 121 12.56 -16.09 7.97
N ASP A 122 12.41 -17.20 7.27
CA ASP A 122 11.37 -17.35 6.25
C ASP A 122 9.99 -17.29 6.88
N ASP A 123 9.12 -16.44 6.31
CA ASP A 123 7.72 -16.33 6.69
C ASP A 123 6.79 -16.68 5.52
N ILE A 124 7.25 -17.59 4.65
CA ILE A 124 6.49 -18.03 3.48
C ILE A 124 5.30 -18.87 3.93
N ARG A 125 4.09 -18.52 3.49
CA ARG A 125 2.83 -19.17 3.89
C ARG A 125 2.08 -19.65 2.67
N LEU A 126 1.58 -20.88 2.72
CA LEU A 126 0.57 -21.37 1.78
C LEU A 126 -0.81 -21.22 2.44
N CYS A 127 -1.54 -20.19 2.02
CA CYS A 127 -2.89 -19.90 2.49
C CYS A 127 -3.92 -20.54 1.56
N ILE A 128 -4.73 -21.45 2.10
CA ILE A 128 -5.77 -22.16 1.34
C ILE A 128 -7.15 -21.80 1.88
N MET A 129 -8.05 -21.37 1.00
CA MET A 129 -9.41 -21.01 1.39
C MET A 129 -10.47 -21.36 0.34
N GLN A 130 -11.62 -21.82 0.81
CA GLN A 130 -12.76 -22.20 -0.03
C GLN A 130 -13.96 -21.30 0.24
N ARG A 131 -14.50 -20.71 -0.83
CA ARG A 131 -15.77 -19.96 -0.79
C ARG A 131 -16.94 -20.94 -0.70
N ALA A 132 -18.02 -20.52 -0.03
CA ALA A 132 -19.30 -21.23 -0.07
C ALA A 132 -19.98 -21.04 -1.43
N ILE A 133 -19.86 -19.84 -2.01
CA ILE A 133 -20.33 -19.51 -3.37
C ILE A 133 -19.28 -18.67 -4.12
N PRO A 134 -19.18 -18.77 -5.46
CA PRO A 134 -18.14 -18.08 -6.24
C PRO A 134 -18.07 -16.56 -6.00
N GLN A 135 -19.21 -15.91 -5.77
CA GLN A 135 -19.32 -14.45 -5.62
C GLN A 135 -18.86 -13.93 -4.24
N GLN A 136 -18.60 -14.80 -3.27
CA GLN A 136 -18.65 -14.49 -1.83
C GLN A 136 -17.84 -13.28 -1.29
N LYS A 137 -16.85 -12.65 -1.90
CA LYS A 137 -15.80 -11.85 -1.18
C LYS A 137 -15.06 -12.64 -0.09
N ILE A 138 -13.73 -12.49 -0.07
CA ILE A 138 -12.86 -13.17 0.90
C ILE A 138 -12.34 -12.23 2.01
N GLY A 139 -12.68 -10.94 1.94
CA GLY A 139 -12.23 -9.91 2.88
C GLY A 139 -10.81 -9.39 2.63
N VAL A 140 -10.45 -9.23 1.36
CA VAL A 140 -9.20 -8.57 0.93
C VAL A 140 -9.45 -7.62 -0.24
N SER A 141 -8.60 -6.59 -0.34
CA SER A 141 -8.31 -5.88 -1.57
C SER A 141 -7.05 -6.50 -2.21
N LEU A 142 -7.14 -6.88 -3.47
CA LEU A 142 -6.00 -7.34 -4.26
C LEU A 142 -5.41 -6.13 -4.99
N LEU A 143 -4.16 -5.82 -4.70
CA LEU A 143 -3.49 -4.61 -5.14
C LEU A 143 -2.28 -4.96 -6.01
N TYR A 144 -1.93 -4.06 -6.92
CA TYR A 144 -0.77 -4.21 -7.81
C TYR A 144 0.13 -2.99 -7.69
N PHE A 145 1.42 -3.23 -7.47
CA PHE A 145 2.42 -2.19 -7.42
C PHE A 145 3.22 -2.16 -8.73
N ALA A 146 2.79 -1.29 -9.64
CA ALA A 146 3.33 -1.21 -11.00
C ALA A 146 4.85 -0.98 -11.09
N PRO A 147 5.47 -0.08 -10.29
CA PRO A 147 6.90 0.22 -10.43
C PRO A 147 7.84 -0.97 -10.16
N LYS A 148 7.46 -1.90 -9.27
CA LYS A 148 8.22 -3.13 -9.01
C LYS A 148 7.49 -4.40 -9.47
N GLN A 149 6.42 -4.23 -10.25
CA GLN A 149 5.61 -5.30 -10.85
C GLN A 149 5.29 -6.45 -9.88
N PHE A 150 4.52 -6.19 -8.83
CA PHE A 150 4.08 -7.27 -7.94
C PHE A 150 2.67 -7.07 -7.40
N HIS A 151 2.04 -8.20 -7.03
CA HIS A 151 0.72 -8.22 -6.41
C HIS A 151 0.83 -8.38 -4.89
N TYR A 152 -0.06 -7.73 -4.16
CA TYR A 152 -0.11 -7.82 -2.70
C TYR A 152 -1.54 -7.70 -2.19
N VAL A 153 -1.78 -8.20 -0.98
CA VAL A 153 -3.11 -8.20 -0.35
C VAL A 153 -3.21 -7.11 0.70
N LYS A 154 -4.37 -6.48 0.84
CA LYS A 154 -4.72 -5.69 2.02
C LYS A 154 -5.99 -6.29 2.61
N LEU A 155 -5.96 -6.73 3.86
CA LEU A 155 -7.14 -7.22 4.57
C LEU A 155 -8.12 -6.04 4.75
N THR A 156 -9.41 -6.29 4.51
CA THR A 156 -10.43 -5.28 4.74
C THR A 156 -10.76 -5.22 6.24
N ALA A 157 -10.92 -4.01 6.79
CA ALA A 157 -11.10 -3.79 8.23
C ALA A 157 -12.50 -4.18 8.74
N ASP A 158 -13.46 -4.29 7.82
CA ASP A 158 -14.88 -4.57 8.06
C ASP A 158 -15.20 -6.04 8.40
N LEU A 159 -14.21 -6.95 8.35
CA LEU A 159 -14.44 -8.38 8.58
C LEU A 159 -13.36 -9.01 9.49
N PRO A 160 -13.43 -8.83 10.83
CA PRO A 160 -12.52 -9.46 11.79
C PRO A 160 -12.39 -10.98 11.61
N SER A 161 -13.44 -11.65 11.13
CA SER A 161 -13.52 -13.09 10.86
C SER A 161 -13.43 -13.46 9.38
N SER A 162 -12.88 -12.58 8.52
CA SER A 162 -12.84 -12.82 7.08
C SER A 162 -12.16 -14.14 6.72
N LEU A 163 -12.60 -14.73 5.61
CA LEU A 163 -12.05 -15.98 5.11
C LEU A 163 -10.53 -15.87 4.89
N ALA A 164 -10.07 -14.75 4.33
CA ALA A 164 -8.66 -14.47 4.12
C ALA A 164 -7.85 -14.39 5.42
N ARG A 165 -8.35 -13.68 6.44
CA ARG A 165 -7.65 -13.58 7.73
C ARG A 165 -7.56 -14.94 8.42
N ARG A 166 -8.64 -15.73 8.38
CA ARG A 166 -8.66 -17.10 8.89
C ARG A 166 -7.69 -18.02 8.14
N ALA A 167 -7.49 -17.80 6.84
CA ALA A 167 -6.53 -18.54 6.03
C ALA A 167 -5.06 -18.17 6.33
N GLY A 168 -4.83 -17.18 7.20
CA GLY A 168 -3.52 -16.70 7.60
C GLY A 168 -2.89 -15.68 6.67
N LEU A 169 -3.66 -15.08 5.75
CA LEU A 169 -3.19 -13.90 5.01
C LEU A 169 -2.99 -12.74 5.98
N LYS A 170 -1.87 -12.04 5.83
CA LYS A 170 -1.54 -10.84 6.59
C LYS A 170 -1.64 -9.61 5.68
N ASN A 171 -1.79 -8.44 6.29
CA ASN A 171 -1.74 -7.20 5.54
C ASN A 171 -0.41 -7.09 4.79
N TYR A 172 -0.52 -6.76 3.51
CA TYR A 172 0.56 -6.48 2.58
C TYR A 172 1.47 -7.67 2.26
N ASP A 173 0.98 -8.89 2.53
CA ASP A 173 1.58 -10.10 2.00
C ASP A 173 1.69 -10.01 0.47
N ARG A 174 2.90 -10.27 -0.05
CA ARG A 174 3.14 -10.36 -1.49
C ARG A 174 2.68 -11.70 -1.99
N ILE A 175 1.93 -11.72 -3.08
CA ILE A 175 1.46 -12.95 -3.72
C ILE A 175 2.55 -13.42 -4.69
N ILE A 176 3.00 -14.65 -4.50
CA ILE A 176 4.05 -15.28 -5.31
C ILE A 176 3.44 -16.31 -6.24
N PHE A 177 2.56 -17.17 -5.70
CA PHE A 177 1.80 -18.14 -6.47
C PHE A 177 0.31 -17.99 -6.22
N LEU A 178 -0.47 -18.18 -7.29
CA LEU A 178 -1.93 -18.33 -7.23
C LEU A 178 -2.30 -19.67 -7.86
N ASN A 179 -2.96 -20.55 -7.10
CA ASN A 179 -3.42 -21.86 -7.54
C ASN A 179 -2.30 -22.69 -8.22
N GLY A 180 -1.11 -22.68 -7.61
CA GLY A 180 0.08 -23.41 -8.09
C GLY A 180 0.86 -22.73 -9.22
N LEU A 181 0.40 -21.60 -9.75
CA LEU A 181 1.09 -20.86 -10.81
C LEU A 181 1.88 -19.70 -10.23
N ASN A 182 3.14 -19.54 -10.63
CA ASN A 182 3.93 -18.36 -10.28
C ASN A 182 3.35 -17.14 -11.00
N ILE A 183 3.04 -16.08 -10.25
CA ILE A 183 2.43 -14.83 -10.76
C ILE A 183 3.33 -13.61 -10.59
N GLU A 184 4.60 -13.78 -10.19
CA GLU A 184 5.52 -12.67 -9.89
C GLU A 184 5.67 -11.70 -11.07
N ASN A 185 5.57 -12.20 -12.31
CA ASN A 185 5.67 -11.41 -13.53
C ASN A 185 4.32 -11.18 -14.23
N ASP A 186 3.20 -11.53 -13.59
CA ASP A 186 1.89 -11.30 -14.18
C ASP A 186 1.54 -9.81 -14.13
N THR A 187 0.95 -9.30 -15.20
CA THR A 187 0.31 -7.98 -15.19
C THR A 187 -0.94 -8.01 -14.33
N HIS A 188 -1.41 -6.83 -13.91
CA HIS A 188 -2.65 -6.69 -13.16
C HIS A 188 -3.84 -7.41 -13.79
N ASN A 189 -4.04 -7.21 -15.11
CA ASN A 189 -5.14 -7.82 -15.84
C ASN A 189 -5.01 -9.34 -15.94
N LYS A 190 -3.78 -9.84 -16.13
CA LYS A 190 -3.52 -11.28 -16.22
C LYS A 190 -3.78 -11.97 -14.88
N PHE A 191 -3.27 -11.39 -13.79
CA PHE A 191 -3.55 -11.88 -12.44
C PHE A 191 -5.04 -11.88 -12.13
N TYR A 192 -5.75 -10.77 -12.42
CA TYR A 192 -7.18 -10.70 -12.18
C TYR A 192 -7.96 -11.71 -13.00
N SER A 193 -7.63 -11.89 -14.28
CA SER A 193 -8.25 -12.91 -15.13
C SER A 193 -8.10 -14.31 -14.53
N ARG A 194 -6.91 -14.69 -14.05
CA ARG A 194 -6.70 -15.97 -13.37
C ARG A 194 -7.51 -16.10 -12.09
N PHE A 195 -7.50 -15.07 -11.25
CA PHE A 195 -8.24 -15.06 -9.99
C PHE A 195 -9.76 -15.15 -10.22
N ASP A 196 -10.24 -14.49 -11.27
CA ASP A 196 -11.66 -14.37 -11.59
C ASP A 196 -12.24 -15.65 -12.22
N THR A 197 -11.49 -16.24 -13.17
CA THR A 197 -11.88 -17.48 -13.86
C THR A 197 -11.88 -18.71 -12.95
N THR A 198 -11.08 -18.68 -11.89
CA THR A 198 -10.98 -19.77 -10.90
C THR A 198 -11.86 -19.58 -9.66
N ARG A 199 -12.83 -18.66 -9.70
CA ARG A 199 -13.72 -18.35 -8.54
C ARG A 199 -14.52 -19.53 -7.98
N HIS A 200 -14.71 -20.59 -8.76
CA HIS A 200 -15.41 -21.81 -8.36
C HIS A 200 -14.50 -22.83 -7.65
N LEU A 201 -13.19 -22.63 -7.66
CA LEU A 201 -12.19 -23.52 -7.06
C LEU A 201 -11.71 -22.99 -5.69
N PRO A 202 -11.08 -23.85 -4.87
CA PRO A 202 -10.33 -23.39 -3.72
C PRO A 202 -9.24 -22.40 -4.15
N ILE A 203 -9.11 -21.30 -3.41
CA ILE A 203 -8.06 -20.32 -3.61
C ILE A 203 -6.83 -20.77 -2.83
N GLN A 204 -5.71 -20.95 -3.52
CA GLN A 204 -4.42 -21.23 -2.92
C GLN A 204 -3.48 -20.06 -3.22
N MET A 205 -2.97 -19.39 -2.19
CA MET A 205 -2.02 -18.30 -2.33
C MET A 205 -0.73 -18.64 -1.58
N LEU A 206 0.39 -18.70 -2.32
CA LEU A 206 1.71 -18.68 -1.68
C LEU A 206 2.12 -17.23 -1.50
N VAL A 207 2.31 -16.82 -0.25
CA VAL A 207 2.62 -15.44 0.12
C VAL A 207 3.83 -15.34 1.03
N CYS A 208 4.43 -14.15 1.11
CA CYS A 208 5.43 -13.83 2.12
C CYS A 208 5.41 -12.35 2.48
N SER A 209 6.09 -12.01 3.57
CA SER A 209 6.35 -10.61 3.92
C SER A 209 7.25 -9.93 2.87
N PRO A 210 7.15 -8.60 2.74
CA PRO A 210 8.12 -7.79 2.03
C PRO A 210 9.59 -8.04 2.38
N ALA A 211 9.94 -8.28 3.65
CA ALA A 211 11.33 -8.57 4.04
C ALA A 211 11.81 -9.92 3.51
N THR A 212 11.02 -10.99 3.64
CA THR A 212 11.37 -12.30 3.07
C THR A 212 11.49 -12.23 1.54
N TYR A 213 10.57 -11.55 0.86
CA TYR A 213 10.68 -11.34 -0.58
C TYR A 213 11.99 -10.61 -0.95
N THR A 214 12.29 -9.52 -0.26
CA THR A 214 13.49 -8.71 -0.52
C THR A 214 14.75 -9.54 -0.28
N TYR A 215 14.82 -10.30 0.81
CA TYR A 215 15.92 -11.21 1.09
C TYR A 215 16.09 -12.26 -0.04
N TYR A 216 15.02 -12.89 -0.50
CA TYR A 216 15.08 -13.87 -1.59
C TYR A 216 15.65 -13.25 -2.87
N LYS A 217 15.14 -12.08 -3.28
CA LYS A 217 15.59 -11.43 -4.52
C LYS A 217 17.02 -10.92 -4.44
N THR A 218 17.41 -10.28 -3.33
CA THR A 218 18.79 -9.81 -3.13
C THR A 218 19.79 -10.97 -3.15
N ASN A 219 19.42 -12.12 -2.60
CA ASN A 219 20.28 -13.32 -2.58
C ASN A 219 20.09 -14.24 -3.79
N LYS A 220 19.38 -13.79 -4.83
CA LYS A 220 19.09 -14.56 -6.07
C LYS A 220 18.44 -15.93 -5.80
N LYS A 221 17.72 -16.07 -4.69
CA LYS A 221 16.92 -17.26 -4.35
C LYS A 221 15.60 -17.22 -5.13
N GLN A 222 15.11 -18.39 -5.52
CA GLN A 222 13.84 -18.54 -6.21
C GLN A 222 12.77 -19.07 -5.26
N PHE A 223 11.55 -18.57 -5.43
CA PHE A 223 10.39 -19.16 -4.78
C PHE A 223 9.89 -20.34 -5.62
N HIS A 224 9.59 -21.44 -4.95
CA HIS A 224 8.89 -22.59 -5.54
C HIS A 224 8.01 -23.26 -4.49
N ILE A 225 6.98 -23.99 -4.93
CA ILE A 225 5.95 -24.58 -4.05
C ILE A 225 6.50 -25.67 -3.11
N ASN A 226 7.69 -26.19 -3.40
CA ASN A 226 8.37 -27.24 -2.61
C ASN A 226 9.45 -26.71 -1.64
N LEU A 227 9.46 -25.41 -1.32
CA LEU A 227 10.43 -24.88 -0.35
C LEU A 227 10.16 -25.48 1.05
N PRO A 228 11.17 -26.02 1.74
CA PRO A 228 10.98 -26.68 3.03
C PRO A 228 10.55 -25.71 4.14
N THR A 229 10.74 -24.41 3.94
CA THR A 229 10.39 -23.34 4.89
C THR A 229 8.94 -22.85 4.71
N ILE A 230 8.19 -23.39 3.76
CA ILE A 230 6.79 -23.03 3.56
C ILE A 230 5.96 -23.50 4.77
N GLN A 231 5.25 -22.55 5.37
CA GLN A 231 4.25 -22.82 6.39
C GLN A 231 2.96 -23.23 5.70
N HIS A 232 2.64 -24.52 5.75
CA HIS A 232 1.37 -25.05 5.26
C HIS A 232 0.28 -24.79 6.29
N LEU A 233 -0.56 -23.80 6.03
CA LEU A 233 -1.64 -23.44 6.94
C LEU A 233 -2.88 -24.31 6.70
N THR A 234 -3.63 -24.59 7.77
CA THR A 234 -4.86 -25.37 7.69
C THR A 234 -5.86 -24.70 6.73
N PRO A 235 -6.38 -25.43 5.73
CA PRO A 235 -7.40 -24.88 4.83
C PRO A 235 -8.62 -24.38 5.58
N VAL A 236 -9.14 -23.23 5.16
CA VAL A 236 -10.35 -22.65 5.76
C VAL A 236 -11.52 -22.64 4.79
N PHE A 237 -12.67 -23.06 5.29
CA PHE A 237 -13.91 -23.10 4.53
C PHE A 237 -14.84 -22.01 5.05
N ALA A 238 -15.47 -21.31 4.11
CA ALA A 238 -16.59 -20.43 4.43
C ALA A 238 -17.76 -21.28 4.94
N THR A 239 -18.23 -20.99 6.15
CA THR A 239 -19.45 -21.59 6.70
C THR A 239 -20.63 -20.76 6.24
N SER A 240 -21.65 -21.40 5.66
CA SER A 240 -22.92 -20.82 5.24
C SER A 240 -23.85 -20.47 6.41
N SER A 241 -23.31 -20.18 7.60
CA SER A 241 -24.14 -19.85 8.76
C SER A 241 -24.83 -18.50 8.56
N ASN A 242 -26.10 -18.56 8.16
CA ASN A 242 -27.10 -17.52 8.35
C ASN A 242 -27.11 -17.08 9.83
N LYS A 243 -26.38 -16.04 10.19
CA LYS A 243 -26.59 -15.27 11.42
C LYS A 243 -26.25 -13.80 11.19
N HIS A 244 -27.15 -13.09 10.52
CA HIS A 244 -27.52 -11.77 11.02
C HIS A 244 -28.35 -12.00 12.30
N ILE A 245 -27.67 -12.24 13.43
CA ILE A 245 -28.25 -11.97 14.74
C ILE A 245 -27.46 -10.79 15.28
N TYR A 246 -27.74 -9.61 14.74
CA TYR A 246 -27.62 -8.40 15.55
C TYR A 246 -29.04 -8.13 16.03
N ASN A 247 -29.36 -8.69 17.19
CA ASN A 247 -30.42 -8.15 18.04
C ASN A 247 -29.99 -6.72 18.37
N TYR A 248 -30.65 -5.74 17.78
CA TYR A 248 -30.65 -4.40 18.35
C TYR A 248 -31.60 -4.45 19.55
N HIS A 249 -31.02 -4.48 20.76
CA HIS A 249 -31.72 -3.95 21.91
C HIS A 249 -31.57 -2.42 21.86
N LEU A 250 -32.73 -1.78 21.70
CA LEU A 250 -33.09 -0.35 21.84
C LEU A 250 -31.99 0.70 21.63
#